data_AF-A0A7W9MTC7-F1
#
_entry.id   AF-A0A7W9MTC7-F1
#
_cell.length_a   1.000
_cell.length_b   1.000
_cell.length_c   1.000
_cell.angle_alpha   90.00
_cell.angle_beta   90.00
_cell.angle_gamma   90.00
#
_symmetry.space_group_name_H-M   'P 1'
#
loop_
_entity.id
_entity.type
_entity.pdbx_description
1 polymer ?
#
loop_
_entity_poly.entity_id
_entity_poly.type
_entity_poly.pdbx_seq_one_letter_code
_entity_poly.pdbx_strand_id
1 'polypeptide(L)'
;MTTKLDPPHVPPLSPSQRDGLRRRVMTAVDPMPRSTGQRRWAAPAIAVAAVGAVVAGTLVIGSQFDGSGVQPAAGPSTPASTPSASTPTAPRAAWLPKVDLGPVSPAEAARAANACKLPGAQRVDALWSRRVAIPGGTGPASGVVVLTKSTPGQPGGTYDLGIFTCFAGSAGAAVHDTEWKKQTSPGNPAVILSGMGDVGGTGDRKPASASYENILRVDPRIARIESRFVWAKGQGKWTQGAVAGGFAYTHSTALIPPGQYQPTPDGKSDLHQQYRAYDAAGKPVPINP
;
A
#
# COMPACT_ATOMS: atom_id res chain seq x y z
N MET A 1 17.85 14.97 -41.70
CA MET A 1 17.51 16.35 -41.29
C MET A 1 17.76 16.46 -39.79
N THR A 2 18.84 17.12 -39.39
CA THR A 2 19.28 17.24 -37.99
C THR A 2 18.97 18.64 -37.47
N THR A 3 17.99 18.77 -36.60
CA THR A 3 17.66 20.00 -35.87
C THR A 3 18.60 20.14 -34.67
N LYS A 4 19.70 20.88 -34.86
CA LYS A 4 20.47 21.42 -33.73
C LYS A 4 19.69 22.59 -33.14
N LEU A 5 19.11 22.39 -31.96
CA LEU A 5 18.59 23.47 -31.13
C LEU A 5 19.78 24.09 -30.39
N ASP A 6 20.26 25.23 -30.89
CA ASP A 6 21.18 26.06 -30.12
C ASP A 6 20.44 26.59 -28.87
N PRO A 7 21.01 26.43 -27.66
CA PRO A 7 20.40 26.96 -26.46
C PRO A 7 20.37 28.50 -26.50
N PRO A 8 19.31 29.14 -25.96
CA PRO A 8 19.21 30.58 -25.97
C PRO A 8 20.39 31.22 -25.21
N HIS A 9 20.98 32.25 -25.81
CA HIS A 9 22.06 33.01 -25.21
C HIS A 9 21.59 33.69 -23.93
N VAL A 10 22.09 33.23 -22.77
CA VAL A 10 21.86 33.88 -21.49
C VAL A 10 22.96 34.90 -21.26
N PRO A 11 22.64 36.19 -21.03
CA PRO A 11 23.63 37.22 -20.72
C PRO A 11 24.40 36.88 -19.43
N PRO A 12 25.72 37.12 -19.36
CA PRO A 12 26.49 36.87 -18.16
C PRO A 12 26.01 37.78 -17.02
N LEU A 13 25.78 37.20 -15.85
CA LEU A 13 25.41 37.94 -14.65
C LEU A 13 26.55 38.88 -14.22
N SER A 14 26.18 40.11 -13.89
CA SER A 14 27.12 41.10 -13.35
C SER A 14 27.67 40.63 -11.98
N PRO A 15 28.84 41.13 -11.54
CA PRO A 15 29.42 40.77 -10.24
C PRO A 15 28.45 41.01 -9.07
N SER A 16 27.70 42.12 -9.09
CA SER A 16 26.72 42.45 -8.05
C SER A 16 25.51 41.52 -8.02
N GLN A 17 25.06 41.04 -9.19
CA GLN A 17 23.98 40.05 -9.29
C GLN A 17 24.42 38.68 -8.77
N ARG A 18 25.67 38.28 -9.07
CA ARG A 18 26.28 37.06 -8.53
C ARG A 18 26.39 37.10 -7.00
N ASP A 19 26.84 38.23 -6.44
CA ASP A 19 26.96 38.39 -4.99
C ASP A 19 25.59 38.42 -4.29
N GLY A 20 24.58 39.02 -4.93
CA GLY A 20 23.20 39.00 -4.43
C GLY A 20 22.61 37.58 -4.40
N LEU A 21 22.83 36.79 -5.46
CA LEU A 21 22.41 35.38 -5.52
C LEU A 21 23.15 34.53 -4.48
N ARG A 22 24.46 34.71 -4.33
CA ARG A 22 25.27 33.99 -3.34
C ARG A 22 24.80 34.28 -1.92
N ARG A 23 24.50 35.54 -1.59
CA ARG A 23 23.94 35.92 -0.29
C ARG A 23 22.58 35.28 -0.02
N ARG A 24 21.67 35.30 -1.00
CA ARG A 24 20.34 34.68 -0.85
C ARG A 24 20.42 33.17 -0.64
N VAL A 25 21.31 32.49 -1.36
CA VAL A 25 21.53 31.05 -1.20
C VAL A 25 22.10 30.74 0.18
N MET A 26 23.07 31.52 0.67
CA MET A 26 23.63 31.31 2.00
C MET A 26 22.61 31.58 3.12
N THR A 27 21.82 32.65 3.04
CA THR A 27 20.77 32.95 4.04
C THR A 27 19.59 31.98 4.01
N ALA A 28 19.34 31.29 2.89
CA ALA A 28 18.30 30.27 2.80
C ALA A 28 18.74 28.92 3.42
N VAL A 29 20.03 28.76 3.70
CA VAL A 29 20.63 27.52 4.22
C VAL A 29 20.98 27.64 5.72
N ASP A 30 20.84 28.83 6.31
CA ASP A 30 21.01 28.99 7.76
C ASP A 30 19.82 28.38 8.52
N PRO A 31 20.03 27.38 9.39
CA PRO A 31 19.00 26.92 10.31
C PRO A 31 18.69 28.04 11.31
N MET A 32 17.44 28.51 11.32
CA MET A 32 16.99 29.51 12.29
C MET A 32 17.39 29.10 13.73
N PRO A 33 17.87 30.03 14.57
CA PRO A 33 18.10 29.76 15.96
C PRO A 33 16.75 29.43 16.62
N ARG A 34 16.62 28.21 17.15
CA ARG A 34 15.50 27.82 18.00
C ARG A 34 15.50 28.73 19.22
N SER A 35 14.53 29.64 19.29
CA SER A 35 14.24 30.36 20.52
C SER A 35 13.85 29.35 21.60
N THR A 36 14.61 29.37 22.68
CA THR A 36 14.33 28.69 23.93
C THR A 36 13.00 29.19 24.49
N GLY A 37 11.96 28.38 24.35
CA GLY A 37 10.66 28.59 24.97
C GLY A 37 10.21 27.32 25.68
N GLN A 38 10.65 27.13 26.92
CA GLN A 38 10.08 26.16 27.85
C GLN A 38 8.56 26.40 27.98
N ARG A 39 7.74 25.44 27.56
CA ARG A 39 6.42 25.22 28.17
C ARG A 39 6.19 23.73 28.34
N ARG A 40 6.30 23.31 29.59
CA ARG A 40 5.86 22.02 30.11
C ARG A 40 4.38 21.85 29.75
N TRP A 41 4.05 20.79 29.02
CA TRP A 41 2.67 20.31 28.94
C TRP A 41 2.67 18.82 29.25
N ALA A 42 1.85 18.51 30.26
CA ALA A 42 1.65 17.19 30.82
C ALA A 42 1.14 16.21 29.78
N ALA A 43 1.70 14.99 29.78
CA ALA A 43 1.21 13.87 28.99
C ALA A 43 -0.10 13.33 29.59
N PRO A 44 -1.14 13.07 28.78
CA PRO A 44 -2.14 12.09 29.14
C PRO A 44 -1.67 10.72 28.65
N ALA A 45 -1.33 9.84 29.59
CA ALA A 45 -1.27 8.41 29.35
C ALA A 45 -2.67 7.91 29.01
N ILE A 46 -2.90 7.43 27.79
CA ILE A 46 -4.11 6.69 27.45
C ILE A 46 -3.69 5.32 26.92
N ALA A 47 -4.08 4.33 27.71
CA ALA A 47 -3.90 2.91 27.48
C ALA A 47 -4.62 2.47 26.19
N VAL A 48 -3.92 1.71 25.35
CA VAL A 48 -4.54 0.98 24.24
C VAL A 48 -5.18 -0.27 24.82
N ALA A 49 -6.47 -0.18 25.13
CA ALA A 49 -7.30 -1.35 25.36
C ALA A 49 -7.72 -1.92 24.00
N ALA A 50 -7.34 -3.18 23.77
CA ALA A 50 -7.79 -3.96 22.63
C ALA A 50 -9.31 -4.14 22.67
N VAL A 51 -9.98 -3.87 21.55
CA VAL A 51 -11.36 -4.32 21.33
C VAL A 51 -11.34 -5.30 20.17
N GLY A 52 -11.43 -6.58 20.51
CA GLY A 52 -11.97 -7.59 19.61
C GLY A 52 -13.49 -7.56 19.68
N ALA A 53 -14.14 -7.57 18.53
CA ALA A 53 -15.50 -8.09 18.40
C ALA A 53 -15.75 -8.52 16.94
N VAL A 54 -16.22 -9.76 16.82
CA VAL A 54 -16.45 -10.55 15.61
C VAL A 54 -17.94 -10.50 15.27
N VAL A 55 -18.24 -10.28 13.98
CA VAL A 55 -19.39 -10.75 13.17
C VAL A 55 -20.83 -10.40 13.61
N ALA A 56 -21.55 -9.72 12.71
CA ALA A 56 -22.77 -10.21 12.03
C ALA A 56 -23.57 -9.03 11.46
N GLY A 57 -23.92 -9.06 10.17
CA GLY A 57 -24.75 -8.02 9.56
C GLY A 57 -25.01 -8.27 8.08
N THR A 58 -25.93 -9.18 7.80
CA THR A 58 -26.54 -9.48 6.50
C THR A 58 -27.05 -8.23 5.79
N LEU A 59 -26.57 -7.98 4.55
CA LEU A 59 -27.26 -7.11 3.61
C LEU A 59 -28.42 -7.89 2.97
N VAL A 60 -29.62 -7.66 3.48
CA VAL A 60 -30.87 -8.03 2.81
C VAL A 60 -31.17 -6.96 1.77
N ILE A 61 -31.12 -7.32 0.49
CA ILE A 61 -31.68 -6.53 -0.60
C ILE A 61 -33.20 -6.71 -0.54
N GLY A 62 -33.91 -5.59 -0.37
CA GLY A 62 -35.35 -5.55 -0.32
C GLY A 62 -35.99 -5.87 -1.67
N SER A 63 -36.99 -6.75 -1.63
CA SER A 63 -38.09 -6.79 -2.59
C SER A 63 -39.39 -6.73 -1.80
N GLN A 64 -40.08 -5.60 -1.90
CA GLN A 64 -41.48 -5.43 -1.51
C GLN A 64 -42.35 -6.40 -2.31
N PHE A 65 -43.38 -7.00 -1.68
CA PHE A 65 -44.78 -7.01 -2.15
C PHE A 65 -45.68 -7.71 -1.11
N ASP A 66 -46.63 -6.92 -0.61
CA ASP A 66 -47.99 -7.18 -0.11
C ASP A 66 -48.42 -8.53 0.48
N GLY A 67 -49.11 -8.41 1.63
CA GLY A 67 -50.48 -8.93 1.73
C GLY A 67 -50.69 -10.18 2.59
N SER A 68 -51.28 -9.96 3.77
CA SER A 68 -52.30 -10.81 4.42
C SER A 68 -52.04 -12.32 4.55
N GLY A 69 -51.76 -12.74 5.78
CA GLY A 69 -51.78 -14.14 6.18
C GLY A 69 -53.19 -14.73 6.21
N VAL A 70 -53.34 -15.89 5.57
CA VAL A 70 -54.34 -16.94 5.87
C VAL A 70 -53.70 -18.30 5.51
N GLN A 71 -53.64 -19.22 6.48
CA GLN A 71 -53.46 -20.67 6.31
C GLN A 71 -54.87 -21.33 6.38
N PRO A 72 -55.11 -22.64 6.10
CA PRO A 72 -54.30 -23.71 5.47
C PRO A 72 -55.11 -24.58 4.45
N ALA A 73 -54.46 -25.47 3.68
CA ALA A 73 -55.07 -26.74 3.22
C ALA A 73 -54.02 -27.74 2.67
N ALA A 74 -54.27 -29.03 2.92
CA ALA A 74 -53.38 -30.17 2.73
C ALA A 74 -53.41 -30.78 1.30
N GLY A 75 -52.32 -31.44 0.90
CA GLY A 75 -52.25 -32.37 -0.25
C GLY A 75 -50.86 -33.03 -0.40
N PRO A 76 -50.73 -34.31 -0.82
CA PRO A 76 -49.58 -35.15 -0.47
C PRO A 76 -48.55 -35.43 -1.60
N SER A 77 -47.36 -35.88 -1.17
CA SER A 77 -46.37 -36.74 -1.84
C SER A 77 -45.56 -36.22 -3.04
N THR A 78 -44.24 -36.04 -2.85
CA THR A 78 -43.09 -36.51 -3.68
C THR A 78 -41.78 -35.78 -3.29
N PRO A 79 -40.58 -36.25 -3.67
CA PRO A 79 -39.70 -37.17 -2.93
C PRO A 79 -38.51 -36.47 -2.26
N ALA A 80 -37.76 -37.25 -1.47
CA ALA A 80 -36.59 -36.84 -0.71
C ALA A 80 -35.56 -36.02 -1.52
N SER A 81 -35.43 -34.74 -1.15
CA SER A 81 -34.31 -33.89 -1.56
C SER A 81 -33.11 -34.20 -0.68
N THR A 82 -32.11 -34.84 -1.27
CA THR A 82 -30.75 -34.97 -0.77
C THR A 82 -30.25 -33.59 -0.29
N PRO A 83 -29.66 -33.46 0.91
CA PRO A 83 -28.97 -32.24 1.26
C PRO A 83 -27.74 -32.15 0.35
N SER A 84 -27.80 -31.25 -0.63
CA SER A 84 -26.64 -30.86 -1.41
C SER A 84 -25.67 -30.22 -0.42
N ALA A 85 -24.68 -31.01 0.00
CA ALA A 85 -23.57 -30.55 0.80
C ALA A 85 -22.81 -29.54 -0.05
N SER A 86 -23.20 -28.28 0.04
CA SER A 86 -22.41 -27.13 -0.39
C SER A 86 -21.13 -27.16 0.43
N THR A 87 -20.15 -27.90 -0.05
CA THR A 87 -18.78 -27.79 0.43
C THR A 87 -18.43 -26.32 0.25
N PRO A 88 -18.10 -25.57 1.31
CA PRO A 88 -17.62 -24.22 1.15
C PRO A 88 -16.27 -24.34 0.45
N THR A 89 -16.27 -24.17 -0.87
CA THR A 89 -15.07 -23.97 -1.66
C THR A 89 -14.40 -22.74 -1.07
N ALA A 90 -13.37 -22.96 -0.25
CA ALA A 90 -12.50 -21.90 0.21
C ALA A 90 -12.13 -21.06 -1.03
N PRO A 91 -12.28 -19.74 -1.00
CA PRO A 91 -11.93 -18.91 -2.15
C PRO A 91 -10.46 -19.16 -2.44
N ARG A 92 -10.21 -19.88 -3.54
CA ARG A 92 -8.87 -20.17 -4.01
C ARG A 92 -8.36 -18.83 -4.54
N ALA A 93 -7.69 -18.05 -3.69
CA ALA A 93 -7.03 -16.83 -4.11
C ALA A 93 -6.09 -17.20 -5.27
N ALA A 94 -6.51 -16.89 -6.50
CA ALA A 94 -5.73 -17.22 -7.68
C ALA A 94 -4.45 -16.41 -7.60
N TRP A 95 -3.32 -17.09 -7.50
CA TRP A 95 -2.01 -16.43 -7.59
C TRP A 95 -1.92 -15.68 -8.92
N LEU A 96 -1.47 -14.43 -8.86
CA LEU A 96 -1.26 -13.59 -10.03
C LEU A 96 0.24 -13.40 -10.27
N PRO A 97 0.76 -13.69 -11.47
CA PRO A 97 2.19 -13.53 -11.77
C PRO A 97 2.63 -12.07 -11.85
N LYS A 98 1.71 -11.14 -12.12
CA LYS A 98 1.97 -9.70 -12.26
C LYS A 98 0.79 -8.90 -11.73
N VAL A 99 1.08 -7.87 -10.92
CA VAL A 99 0.05 -6.98 -10.39
C VAL A 99 -0.14 -5.71 -11.20
N ASP A 100 0.87 -5.24 -11.93
CA ASP A 100 0.76 -3.98 -12.67
C ASP A 100 -0.17 -4.10 -13.89
N LEU A 101 -1.27 -3.37 -13.86
CA LEU A 101 -2.26 -3.30 -14.95
C LEU A 101 -2.15 -2.03 -15.77
N GLY A 102 -1.21 -1.14 -15.46
CA GLY A 102 -0.95 0.06 -16.27
C GLY A 102 -1.12 1.38 -15.53
N PRO A 103 -0.85 2.49 -16.24
CA PRO A 103 -1.01 3.83 -15.70
C PRO A 103 -2.48 4.16 -15.45
N VAL A 104 -2.71 5.13 -14.58
CA VAL A 104 -4.01 5.68 -14.26
C VAL A 104 -4.11 7.08 -14.85
N SER A 105 -5.28 7.48 -15.33
CA SER A 105 -5.46 8.87 -15.79
C SER A 105 -5.30 9.85 -14.60
N PRO A 106 -4.84 11.10 -14.83
CA PRO A 106 -4.72 12.09 -13.75
C PRO A 106 -6.04 12.32 -13.00
N ALA A 107 -7.17 12.34 -13.71
CA ALA A 107 -8.50 12.50 -13.11
C ALA A 107 -8.86 11.32 -12.19
N GLU A 108 -8.53 10.10 -12.60
CA GLU A 108 -8.78 8.92 -11.77
C GLU A 108 -7.84 8.85 -10.56
N ALA A 109 -6.55 9.19 -10.74
CA ALA A 109 -5.60 9.30 -9.63
C ALA A 109 -6.05 10.35 -8.60
N ALA A 110 -6.55 11.50 -9.06
CA ALA A 110 -7.10 12.55 -8.18
C ALA A 110 -8.36 12.07 -7.44
N ARG A 111 -9.27 11.35 -8.12
CA ARG A 111 -10.44 10.74 -7.45
C ARG A 111 -10.03 9.73 -6.39
N ALA A 112 -9.08 8.84 -6.70
CA ALA A 112 -8.56 7.87 -5.75
C ALA A 112 -7.88 8.56 -4.56
N ALA A 113 -7.06 9.58 -4.79
CA ALA A 113 -6.43 10.36 -3.73
C ALA A 113 -7.47 11.05 -2.82
N ASN A 114 -8.52 11.63 -3.39
CA ASN A 114 -9.61 12.23 -2.63
C ASN A 114 -10.42 11.19 -1.83
N ALA A 115 -10.61 9.98 -2.35
CA ALA A 115 -11.22 8.88 -1.60
C ALA A 115 -10.35 8.42 -0.41
N CYS A 116 -9.05 8.68 -0.48
CA CYS A 116 -8.04 8.39 0.56
C CYS A 116 -7.78 9.58 1.49
N LYS A 117 -8.65 10.60 1.47
CA LYS A 117 -8.48 11.81 2.26
C LYS A 117 -8.57 11.52 3.75
N LEU A 118 -7.55 11.92 4.50
CA LEU A 118 -7.55 11.81 5.96
C LEU A 118 -8.51 12.81 6.60
N PRO A 119 -9.08 12.49 7.77
CA PRO A 119 -9.79 13.45 8.59
C PRO A 119 -8.93 14.71 8.85
N GLY A 120 -9.49 15.89 8.64
CA GLY A 120 -8.81 17.17 8.85
C GLY A 120 -7.88 17.63 7.72
N ALA A 121 -7.61 16.79 6.71
CA ALA A 121 -6.89 17.25 5.51
C ALA A 121 -7.73 18.30 4.76
N GLN A 122 -7.12 19.37 4.30
CA GLN A 122 -7.76 20.38 3.46
C GLN A 122 -7.59 20.03 1.98
N ARG A 123 -6.38 19.63 1.60
CA ARG A 123 -5.97 19.23 0.25
C ARG A 123 -5.30 17.87 0.27
N VAL A 124 -5.51 17.09 -0.79
CA VAL A 124 -4.82 15.82 -1.01
C VAL A 124 -4.32 15.78 -2.45
N ASP A 125 -3.01 15.58 -2.62
CA ASP A 125 -2.36 15.45 -3.92
C ASP A 125 -1.94 14.00 -4.16
N ALA A 126 -2.13 13.48 -5.37
CA ALA A 126 -1.56 12.21 -5.79
C ALA A 126 -0.10 12.42 -6.22
N LEU A 127 0.85 11.84 -5.48
CA LEU A 127 2.28 11.86 -5.82
C LEU A 127 2.64 10.77 -6.84
N TRP A 128 1.96 9.63 -6.75
CA TRP A 128 2.16 8.48 -7.63
C TRP A 128 0.88 7.63 -7.66
N SER A 129 0.61 6.95 -8.77
CA SER A 129 -0.53 6.04 -8.86
C SER A 129 -0.33 4.95 -9.91
N ARG A 130 -0.96 3.78 -9.68
CA ARG A 130 -1.05 2.68 -10.64
C ARG A 130 -2.38 1.94 -10.51
N ARG A 131 -2.84 1.38 -11.63
CA ARG A 131 -3.89 0.37 -11.62
C ARG A 131 -3.21 -0.96 -11.35
N VAL A 132 -3.68 -1.68 -10.34
CA VAL A 132 -3.08 -2.95 -9.93
C VAL A 132 -4.14 -4.02 -9.79
N ALA A 133 -3.77 -5.27 -10.04
CA ALA A 133 -4.59 -6.42 -9.71
C ALA A 133 -4.48 -6.72 -8.21
N ILE A 134 -5.60 -7.10 -7.59
CA ILE A 134 -5.67 -7.42 -6.16
C ILE A 134 -5.92 -8.93 -6.04
N PRO A 135 -4.91 -9.75 -5.72
CA PRO A 135 -5.08 -11.18 -5.55
C PRO A 135 -5.94 -11.48 -4.31
N GLY A 136 -6.93 -12.36 -4.45
CA GLY A 136 -7.64 -12.96 -3.31
C GLY A 136 -8.69 -12.09 -2.62
N GLY A 137 -8.98 -10.89 -3.10
CA GLY A 137 -10.09 -10.07 -2.59
C GLY A 137 -11.48 -10.56 -3.05
N THR A 138 -12.51 -10.27 -2.26
CA THR A 138 -13.93 -10.42 -2.67
C THR A 138 -14.43 -9.23 -3.51
N GLY A 139 -13.60 -8.21 -3.69
CA GLY A 139 -13.87 -7.00 -4.48
C GLY A 139 -13.48 -7.14 -5.96
N PRO A 140 -13.49 -6.04 -6.74
CA PRO A 140 -13.03 -6.08 -8.11
C PRO A 140 -11.59 -6.60 -8.17
N ALA A 141 -11.29 -7.46 -9.14
CA ALA A 141 -9.96 -8.07 -9.32
C ALA A 141 -8.83 -7.05 -9.59
N SER A 142 -9.15 -5.75 -9.59
CA SER A 142 -8.22 -4.65 -9.73
C SER A 142 -8.67 -3.41 -8.94
N GLY A 143 -7.72 -2.59 -8.54
CA GLY A 143 -7.94 -1.30 -7.89
C GLY A 143 -6.90 -0.27 -8.30
N VAL A 144 -7.05 0.95 -7.76
CA VAL A 144 -6.07 2.03 -7.93
C VAL A 144 -5.31 2.20 -6.62
N VAL A 145 -3.99 2.03 -6.69
CA VAL A 145 -3.07 2.38 -5.61
C VAL A 145 -2.59 3.79 -5.85
N VAL A 146 -2.61 4.59 -4.79
CA VAL A 146 -2.10 5.96 -4.78
C VAL A 146 -1.13 6.15 -3.62
N LEU A 147 -0.04 6.86 -3.88
CA LEU A 147 0.76 7.52 -2.87
C LEU A 147 0.29 8.97 -2.82
N THR A 148 -0.22 9.41 -1.68
CA THR A 148 -0.82 10.73 -1.52
C THR A 148 -0.02 11.60 -0.57
N LYS A 149 -0.22 12.91 -0.69
CA LYS A 149 0.22 13.91 0.28
C LYS A 149 -0.96 14.76 0.71
N SER A 150 -1.25 14.75 2.00
CA SER A 150 -2.29 15.55 2.63
C SER A 150 -1.72 16.86 3.17
N THR A 151 -2.47 17.95 3.06
CA THR A 151 -2.12 19.27 3.63
C THR A 151 -3.31 19.83 4.42
N PRO A 152 -3.14 20.24 5.68
CA PRO A 152 -1.95 19.99 6.50
C PRO A 152 -1.71 18.47 6.66
N GLY A 153 -0.47 18.08 6.98
CA GLY A 153 -0.17 16.70 7.36
C GLY A 153 -0.80 16.33 8.71
N GLN A 154 -0.58 15.11 9.17
CA GLN A 154 -1.11 14.68 10.46
C GLN A 154 -0.18 15.15 11.59
N PRO A 155 -0.67 15.95 12.55
CA PRO A 155 0.17 16.44 13.65
C PRO A 155 0.62 15.27 14.55
N GLY A 156 1.91 15.16 14.83
CA GLY A 156 2.42 14.18 15.80
C GLY A 156 3.88 13.75 15.66
N GLY A 157 4.71 14.45 14.88
CA GLY A 157 6.15 14.19 14.74
C GLY A 157 6.51 12.99 13.85
N THR A 158 5.57 12.07 13.62
CA THR A 158 5.82 10.80 12.95
C THR A 158 5.36 10.80 11.48
N TYR A 159 4.29 11.56 11.20
CA TYR A 159 3.62 11.62 9.90
C TYR A 159 3.29 13.09 9.52
N ASP A 160 4.12 14.04 9.96
CA ASP A 160 3.87 15.47 9.80
C ASP A 160 3.87 15.87 8.31
N LEU A 161 4.52 15.08 7.46
CA LEU A 161 4.50 15.29 6.00
C LEU A 161 3.17 14.93 5.34
N GLY A 162 2.30 14.20 6.06
CA GLY A 162 0.97 13.84 5.56
C GLY A 162 1.00 12.83 4.42
N ILE A 163 2.00 11.94 4.35
CA ILE A 163 2.19 11.03 3.21
C ILE A 163 1.62 9.66 3.53
N PHE A 164 0.76 9.15 2.64
CA PHE A 164 0.03 7.90 2.84
C PHE A 164 -0.03 7.10 1.55
N THR A 165 -0.06 5.79 1.69
CA THR A 165 -0.32 4.88 0.58
C THR A 165 -1.68 4.28 0.78
N CYS A 166 -2.51 4.32 -0.26
CA CYS A 166 -3.90 3.96 -0.12
C CYS A 166 -4.42 3.26 -1.37
N PHE A 167 -5.35 2.35 -1.15
CA PHE A 167 -6.20 1.79 -2.19
C PHE A 167 -7.54 2.49 -2.09
N ALA A 168 -8.04 3.01 -3.21
CA ALA A 168 -9.33 3.67 -3.21
C ALA A 168 -10.42 2.75 -2.61
N GLY A 169 -11.02 3.18 -1.50
CA GLY A 169 -12.04 2.40 -0.76
C GLY A 169 -11.51 1.45 0.31
N SER A 170 -10.22 1.47 0.64
CA SER A 170 -9.60 0.69 1.72
C SER A 170 -8.81 1.59 2.69
N ALA A 171 -8.35 0.99 3.80
CA ALA A 171 -7.41 1.63 4.70
C ALA A 171 -6.09 1.96 3.98
N GLY A 172 -5.48 3.08 4.38
CA GLY A 172 -4.14 3.47 3.93
C GLY A 172 -3.08 3.15 4.97
N ALA A 173 -1.85 2.95 4.53
CA ALA A 173 -0.68 2.90 5.39
C ALA A 173 0.04 4.26 5.39
N ALA A 174 0.33 4.76 6.58
CA ALA A 174 1.10 5.99 6.74
C ALA A 174 2.57 5.75 6.34
N VAL A 175 3.16 6.72 5.64
CA VAL A 175 4.61 6.75 5.39
C VAL A 175 5.25 7.56 6.51
N HIS A 176 6.09 6.91 7.31
CA HIS A 176 6.86 7.59 8.34
C HIS A 176 7.76 8.67 7.71
N ASP A 177 7.86 9.84 8.36
CA ASP A 177 8.67 10.95 7.86
C ASP A 177 10.16 10.56 7.74
N THR A 178 10.64 9.64 8.57
CA THR A 178 12.01 9.08 8.50
C THR A 178 12.20 8.25 7.24
N GLU A 179 11.25 7.38 6.91
CA GLU A 179 11.29 6.55 5.69
C GLU A 179 11.17 7.42 4.44
N TRP A 180 10.31 8.43 4.46
CA TRP A 180 10.21 9.39 3.37
C TRP A 180 11.51 10.15 3.09
N LYS A 181 12.33 10.43 4.11
CA LYS A 181 13.60 11.14 3.95
C LYS A 181 14.71 10.26 3.38
N LYS A 182 14.64 8.93 3.55
CA LYS A 182 15.65 8.00 3.03
C LYS A 182 15.72 8.03 1.50
N GLN A 183 16.90 8.31 0.96
CA GLN A 183 17.13 8.26 -0.49
C GLN A 183 17.67 6.90 -0.90
N THR A 184 17.41 6.51 -2.14
CA THR A 184 18.06 5.34 -2.74
C THR A 184 19.54 5.64 -2.98
N SER A 185 20.34 4.60 -3.00
CA SER A 185 21.78 4.68 -3.29
C SER A 185 22.22 3.46 -4.10
N PRO A 186 23.42 3.46 -4.71
CA PRO A 186 23.91 2.28 -5.42
C PRO A 186 23.99 1.01 -4.56
N GLY A 187 24.25 1.16 -3.25
CA GLY A 187 24.29 0.05 -2.29
C GLY A 187 22.94 -0.33 -1.69
N ASN A 188 21.95 0.55 -1.79
CA ASN A 188 20.57 0.27 -1.43
C ASN A 188 19.60 0.94 -2.43
N PRO A 189 19.36 0.30 -3.60
CA PRO A 189 18.62 0.94 -4.68
C PRO A 189 17.09 0.85 -4.49
N ALA A 190 16.60 0.32 -3.38
CA ALA A 190 15.18 0.32 -3.04
C ALA A 190 14.99 0.59 -1.53
N VAL A 191 14.01 1.40 -1.15
CA VAL A 191 13.67 1.70 0.24
C VAL A 191 12.17 1.52 0.42
N ILE A 192 11.75 0.71 1.39
CA ILE A 192 10.33 0.56 1.74
C ILE A 192 9.86 1.85 2.42
N LEU A 193 8.80 2.46 1.87
CA LEU A 193 8.19 3.67 2.43
C LEU A 193 7.04 3.33 3.37
N SER A 194 6.24 2.33 2.97
CA SER A 194 5.14 1.81 3.76
C SER A 194 4.86 0.37 3.36
N GLY A 195 4.31 -0.37 4.31
CA GLY A 195 3.84 -1.74 4.14
C GLY A 195 2.51 -1.94 4.84
N MET A 196 1.66 -2.77 4.27
CA MET A 196 0.40 -3.19 4.87
C MET A 196 0.18 -4.65 4.56
N GLY A 197 -0.25 -5.42 5.55
CA GLY A 197 -0.63 -6.80 5.30
C GLY A 197 -0.96 -7.53 6.58
N ASP A 198 -1.38 -8.77 6.39
CA ASP A 198 -1.89 -9.63 7.43
C ASP A 198 -1.56 -11.09 7.14
N VAL A 199 -1.59 -11.88 8.21
CA VAL A 199 -1.64 -13.33 8.11
C VAL A 199 -2.94 -13.80 8.74
N GLY A 200 -3.81 -14.37 7.92
CA GLY A 200 -5.07 -14.96 8.31
C GLY A 200 -4.93 -16.44 8.66
N GLY A 201 -5.55 -16.84 9.77
CA GLY A 201 -5.61 -18.22 10.25
C GLY A 201 -4.41 -18.64 11.11
N THR A 202 -4.62 -19.65 11.97
CA THR A 202 -3.56 -20.15 12.87
C THR A 202 -2.58 -21.09 12.19
N GLY A 203 -2.93 -21.62 11.01
CA GLY A 203 -2.09 -22.57 10.28
C GLY A 203 -2.08 -23.98 10.85
N ASP A 204 -2.73 -24.27 11.99
CA ASP A 204 -2.60 -25.59 12.64
C ASP A 204 -3.30 -26.73 11.87
N ARG A 205 -4.57 -26.50 11.49
CA ARG A 205 -5.44 -27.50 10.83
C ARG A 205 -5.87 -27.11 9.43
N LYS A 206 -5.71 -25.83 9.08
CA LYS A 206 -6.07 -25.26 7.78
C LYS A 206 -4.90 -24.43 7.28
N PRO A 207 -4.76 -24.24 5.96
CA PRO A 207 -3.75 -23.35 5.44
C PRO A 207 -3.90 -21.95 6.03
N ALA A 208 -2.78 -21.30 6.35
CA ALA A 208 -2.77 -19.87 6.66
C ALA A 208 -2.65 -19.07 5.36
N SER A 209 -3.27 -17.90 5.29
CA SER A 209 -3.15 -17.00 4.15
C SER A 209 -2.33 -15.79 4.56
N ALA A 210 -1.28 -15.48 3.82
CA ALA A 210 -0.52 -14.25 3.98
C ALA A 210 -0.75 -13.33 2.79
N SER A 211 -0.98 -12.05 3.07
CA SER A 211 -1.10 -10.99 2.06
C SER A 211 -0.38 -9.78 2.56
N TYR A 212 0.56 -9.24 1.77
CA TYR A 212 1.28 -8.05 2.19
C TYR A 212 1.80 -7.25 1.01
N GLU A 213 1.53 -5.95 1.10
CA GLU A 213 1.65 -4.93 0.08
C GLU A 213 2.71 -3.93 0.53
N ASN A 214 3.55 -3.47 -0.38
CA ASN A 214 4.53 -2.43 -0.09
C ASN A 214 4.58 -1.37 -1.17
N ILE A 215 4.85 -0.15 -0.75
CA ILE A 215 5.31 0.93 -1.61
C ILE A 215 6.78 1.19 -1.31
N LEU A 216 7.59 1.21 -2.37
CA LEU A 216 9.01 1.45 -2.31
C LEU A 216 9.37 2.71 -3.07
N ARG A 217 10.37 3.44 -2.60
CA ARG A 217 11.18 4.32 -3.43
C ARG A 217 12.26 3.49 -4.10
N VAL A 218 12.43 3.64 -5.41
CA VAL A 218 13.38 2.83 -6.20
C VAL A 218 14.31 3.70 -7.04
N ASP A 219 15.55 3.25 -7.19
CA ASP A 219 16.54 3.82 -8.08
C ASP A 219 16.03 3.78 -9.54
N PRO A 220 16.24 4.83 -10.35
CA PRO A 220 15.77 4.88 -11.74
C PRO A 220 16.25 3.72 -12.63
N ARG A 221 17.31 3.00 -12.25
CA ARG A 221 17.81 1.83 -12.98
C ARG A 221 16.93 0.60 -12.79
N ILE A 222 16.12 0.53 -11.74
CA ILE A 222 15.19 -0.59 -11.51
C ILE A 222 14.00 -0.42 -12.46
N ALA A 223 13.84 -1.36 -13.39
CA ALA A 223 12.71 -1.41 -14.31
C ALA A 223 11.66 -2.45 -13.90
N ARG A 224 12.04 -3.43 -13.09
CA ARG A 224 11.15 -4.48 -12.59
C ARG A 224 11.53 -4.83 -11.16
N ILE A 225 10.51 -5.01 -10.32
CA ILE A 225 10.65 -5.59 -8.99
C ILE A 225 9.70 -6.78 -8.87
N GLU A 226 10.13 -7.81 -8.16
CA GLU A 226 9.31 -8.96 -7.83
C GLU A 226 9.42 -9.23 -6.33
N SER A 227 8.33 -9.68 -5.73
CA SER A 227 8.25 -10.03 -4.32
C SER A 227 7.65 -11.40 -4.10
N ARG A 228 7.98 -12.03 -2.98
CA ARG A 228 7.33 -13.25 -2.48
C ARG A 228 7.45 -13.34 -0.97
N PHE A 229 6.66 -14.22 -0.37
CA PHE A 229 6.88 -14.67 1.00
C PHE A 229 7.85 -15.83 1.08
N VAL A 230 8.58 -15.91 2.19
CA VAL A 230 9.38 -17.06 2.60
C VAL A 230 9.10 -17.36 4.06
N TRP A 231 8.98 -18.63 4.41
CA TRP A 231 8.79 -19.16 5.77
C TRP A 231 9.71 -20.37 5.98
N ALA A 232 9.80 -20.90 7.20
CA ALA A 232 10.80 -21.90 7.55
C ALA A 232 10.79 -23.16 6.67
N LYS A 233 9.61 -23.55 6.18
CA LYS A 233 9.39 -24.79 5.42
C LYS A 233 9.05 -24.56 3.95
N GLY A 234 9.12 -23.32 3.45
CA GLY A 234 8.70 -23.05 2.08
C GLY A 234 8.77 -21.60 1.64
N GLN A 235 8.27 -21.38 0.43
CA GLN A 235 8.26 -20.07 -0.20
C GLN A 235 7.05 -19.92 -1.13
N GLY A 236 6.56 -18.69 -1.23
CA GLY A 236 5.56 -18.31 -2.20
C GLY A 236 6.14 -18.21 -3.60
N LYS A 237 5.24 -18.05 -4.57
CA LYS A 237 5.62 -17.74 -5.95
C LYS A 237 6.05 -16.28 -6.05
N TRP A 238 6.98 -16.01 -6.97
CA TRP A 238 7.34 -14.63 -7.32
C TRP A 238 6.17 -13.94 -8.00
N THR A 239 5.88 -12.71 -7.58
CA THR A 239 4.87 -11.85 -8.17
C THR A 239 5.55 -10.56 -8.63
N GLN A 240 5.38 -10.21 -9.89
CA GLN A 240 5.91 -8.98 -10.45
C GLN A 240 5.08 -7.77 -10.00
N GLY A 241 5.76 -6.79 -9.43
CA GLY A 241 5.22 -5.50 -9.00
C GLY A 241 4.96 -4.50 -10.14
N ALA A 242 4.52 -3.30 -9.76
CA ALA A 242 4.47 -2.13 -10.63
C ALA A 242 5.66 -1.22 -10.35
N VAL A 243 6.32 -0.69 -11.39
CA VAL A 243 7.43 0.26 -11.25
C VAL A 243 7.19 1.45 -12.17
N ALA A 244 7.18 2.67 -11.62
CA ALA A 244 7.05 3.89 -12.41
C ALA A 244 7.50 5.12 -11.59
N GLY A 245 8.13 6.10 -12.25
CA GLY A 245 8.38 7.42 -11.66
C GLY A 245 9.18 7.42 -10.36
N GLY A 246 10.13 6.49 -10.19
CA GLY A 246 10.96 6.37 -8.98
C GLY A 246 10.25 5.68 -7.80
N PHE A 247 9.07 5.10 -8.01
CA PHE A 247 8.36 4.30 -7.02
C PHE A 247 8.02 2.91 -7.55
N ALA A 248 7.83 1.98 -6.63
CA ALA A 248 7.32 0.65 -6.94
C ALA A 248 6.23 0.22 -5.97
N TYR A 249 5.31 -0.61 -6.46
CA TYR A 249 4.31 -1.32 -5.68
C TYR A 249 4.53 -2.83 -5.81
N THR A 250 4.52 -3.53 -4.69
CA THR A 250 4.62 -4.99 -4.65
C THR A 250 3.47 -5.57 -3.84
N HIS A 251 2.96 -6.73 -4.26
CA HIS A 251 1.96 -7.50 -3.52
C HIS A 251 2.41 -8.95 -3.45
N SER A 252 2.80 -9.39 -2.26
CA SER A 252 3.09 -10.79 -1.99
C SER A 252 1.84 -11.45 -1.43
N THR A 253 1.46 -12.59 -1.98
CA THR A 253 0.44 -13.46 -1.38
C THR A 253 0.96 -14.88 -1.29
N ALA A 254 0.58 -15.59 -0.22
CA ALA A 254 0.92 -16.99 -0.04
C ALA A 254 -0.21 -17.74 0.68
N LEU A 255 -0.45 -18.98 0.25
CA LEU A 255 -1.22 -19.95 1.00
C LEU A 255 -0.23 -20.91 1.64
N ILE A 256 -0.04 -20.78 2.95
CA ILE A 256 0.92 -21.54 3.74
C ILE A 256 0.25 -22.85 4.16
N PRO A 257 0.81 -24.03 3.83
CA PRO A 257 0.19 -25.30 4.18
C PRO A 257 0.01 -25.49 5.70
N PRO A 258 -0.96 -26.33 6.13
CA PRO A 258 -1.15 -26.65 7.54
C PRO A 258 0.14 -27.14 8.22
N GLY A 259 0.40 -26.70 9.44
CA GLY A 259 1.57 -27.04 10.25
C GLY A 259 2.89 -26.40 9.78
N GLN A 260 2.85 -25.50 8.79
CA GLN A 260 4.04 -24.80 8.29
C GLN A 260 4.13 -23.34 8.72
N TYR A 261 3.02 -22.70 9.07
CA TYR A 261 3.03 -21.38 9.68
C TYR A 261 3.33 -21.52 11.17
N GLN A 262 4.39 -20.87 11.65
CA GLN A 262 4.81 -20.93 13.05
C GLN A 262 4.94 -19.50 13.60
N PRO A 263 3.84 -18.90 14.09
CA PRO A 263 3.94 -17.62 14.77
C PRO A 263 4.80 -17.80 16.03
N THR A 264 5.80 -16.96 16.23
CA THR A 264 6.62 -17.01 17.44
C THR A 264 5.87 -16.35 18.60
N PRO A 265 6.13 -16.76 19.86
CA PRO A 265 5.42 -16.23 21.03
C PRO A 265 5.55 -14.71 21.23
N ASP A 266 6.60 -14.09 20.68
CA ASP A 266 6.81 -12.64 20.69
C ASP A 266 6.03 -11.91 19.59
N GLY A 267 5.14 -12.61 18.88
CA GLY A 267 4.33 -12.07 17.79
C GLY A 267 5.12 -11.87 16.49
N LYS A 268 6.41 -12.24 16.46
CA LYS A 268 7.15 -12.30 15.20
C LYS A 268 6.72 -13.54 14.43
N SER A 269 6.96 -13.52 13.13
CA SER A 269 6.68 -14.66 12.28
C SER A 269 7.98 -15.05 11.58
N ASP A 270 8.17 -16.35 11.36
CA ASP A 270 9.19 -16.85 10.44
C ASP A 270 8.92 -16.42 8.99
N LEU A 271 7.69 -15.94 8.73
CA LEU A 271 7.27 -15.32 7.50
C LEU A 271 7.94 -13.96 7.29
N HIS A 272 8.69 -13.84 6.21
CA HIS A 272 9.27 -12.58 5.77
C HIS A 272 9.11 -12.42 4.25
N GLN A 273 9.22 -11.17 3.78
CA GLN A 273 9.25 -10.89 2.35
C GLN A 273 10.67 -11.01 1.79
N GLN A 274 10.77 -11.56 0.59
CA GLN A 274 11.95 -11.45 -0.24
C GLN A 274 11.63 -10.63 -1.48
N TYR A 275 12.64 -9.88 -1.92
CA TYR A 275 12.56 -9.06 -3.12
C TYR A 275 13.68 -9.40 -4.08
N ARG A 276 13.42 -9.20 -5.36
CA ARG A 276 14.44 -9.13 -6.40
C ARG A 276 14.11 -8.03 -7.37
N ALA A 277 15.12 -7.30 -7.80
CA ALA A 277 14.98 -6.23 -8.77
C ALA A 277 15.78 -6.53 -10.04
N TYR A 278 15.36 -5.94 -11.14
CA TYR A 278 16.01 -6.05 -12.43
C TYR A 278 16.05 -4.71 -13.14
N ASP A 279 17.11 -4.50 -13.91
CA ASP A 279 17.19 -3.37 -14.83
C ASP A 279 16.34 -3.59 -16.09
N ALA A 280 16.33 -2.60 -16.99
CA ALA A 280 15.58 -2.66 -18.24
C ALA A 280 16.07 -3.77 -19.20
N ALA A 281 17.31 -4.23 -19.05
CA ALA A 281 17.86 -5.36 -19.81
C ALA A 281 17.58 -6.71 -19.15
N GLY A 282 16.87 -6.74 -18.02
CA GLY A 282 16.57 -7.94 -17.25
C GLY A 282 17.73 -8.43 -16.39
N LYS A 283 18.79 -7.65 -16.21
CA LYS A 283 19.92 -8.01 -15.33
C LYS A 283 19.55 -7.78 -13.87
N PRO A 284 19.92 -8.68 -12.94
CA PRO A 284 19.65 -8.48 -11.52
C PRO A 284 20.27 -7.20 -10.98
N VAL A 285 19.49 -6.46 -10.19
CA VAL A 285 19.94 -5.32 -9.38
C VAL A 285 19.88 -5.75 -7.91
N PRO A 286 21.02 -5.80 -7.20
CA PRO A 286 21.03 -6.16 -5.78
C PRO A 286 20.19 -5.19 -4.96
N ILE A 287 19.23 -5.71 -4.19
CA ILE A 287 18.41 -4.93 -3.26
C ILE A 287 18.39 -5.64 -1.90
N ASN A 288 18.43 -4.85 -0.84
CA ASN A 288 18.19 -5.30 0.53
C ASN A 288 17.35 -4.22 1.24
N PRO A 289 16.07 -4.12 0.85
CA PRO A 289 15.22 -3.00 1.22
C PRO A 289 14.81 -2.98 2.69
#